data_AF-A0AA37I035-F1
#
_entry.id   AF-A0AA37I035-F1
#
_cell.length_a   1.000
_cell.length_b   1.000
_cell.length_c   1.000
_cell.angle_alpha   90.00
_cell.angle_beta   90.00
_cell.angle_gamma   90.00
#
_symmetry.space_group_name_H-M   'P 1'
#
loop_
_entity.id
_entity.type
_entity.pdbx_description
1 polymer ?
#
loop_
_entity_poly.entity_id
_entity_poly.type
_entity_poly.pdbx_seq_one_letter_code
_entity_poly.pdbx_strand_id
1 'polypeptide(L)'
;MTTQQLMKIIVADPFANVTFSGGDPMYQAAGFAELARAIHQQTNKDIWCFTGFTFESLIQEDQRELLENIDVLVDGPFIERLKDPDLLFRGSSNQRIINVPASLYEGHVVLWKPDVSV
;
A
#
# COMPACT_ATOMS: atom_id res chain seq x y z
N MET A 1 -11.35 -5.06 15.51
CA MET A 1 -12.09 -3.78 15.35
C MET A 1 -12.82 -3.83 14.03
N THR A 2 -13.97 -3.18 13.92
CA THR A 2 -14.71 -3.08 12.65
C THR A 2 -14.20 -1.91 11.81
N THR A 3 -14.47 -1.92 10.51
CA THR A 3 -14.20 -0.80 9.59
C THR A 3 -14.75 0.52 10.14
N GLN A 4 -15.98 0.50 10.66
CA GLN A 4 -16.62 1.69 11.23
C GLN A 4 -15.87 2.25 12.46
N GLN A 5 -15.27 1.38 13.29
CA GLN A 5 -14.47 1.83 14.43
C GLN A 5 -13.15 2.45 13.98
N LEU A 6 -12.49 1.87 12.98
CA LEU A 6 -11.25 2.39 12.42
C LEU A 6 -11.46 3.74 11.72
N MET A 7 -12.54 3.89 10.95
CA MET A 7 -12.86 5.14 10.27
C MET A 7 -13.03 6.32 11.23
N LYS A 8 -13.58 6.10 12.45
CA LYS A 8 -13.67 7.16 13.46
C LYS A 8 -12.31 7.70 13.86
N ILE A 9 -11.29 6.84 13.92
CA ILE A 9 -9.91 7.23 14.26
C ILE A 9 -9.26 7.93 13.07
N ILE A 10 -9.40 7.36 11.87
CA ILE A 10 -8.81 7.89 10.64
C ILE A 10 -9.34 9.29 10.32
N VAL A 11 -10.65 9.51 10.45
CA VAL A 11 -11.28 10.81 10.17
C VAL A 11 -10.96 11.86 11.23
N ALA A 12 -10.65 11.43 12.47
CA ALA A 12 -10.32 12.36 13.55
C ALA A 12 -8.96 13.07 13.33
N ASP A 13 -8.06 12.47 12.55
CA ASP A 13 -6.81 13.12 12.12
C ASP A 13 -6.99 13.65 10.69
N PRO A 14 -7.09 14.97 10.48
CA PRO A 14 -7.29 15.51 9.14
C PRO A 14 -6.02 15.48 8.27
N PHE A 15 -4.83 15.26 8.85
CA PHE A 15 -3.55 15.42 8.16
C PHE A 15 -2.88 14.10 7.79
N ALA A 16 -2.95 13.09 8.64
CA ALA A 16 -2.22 11.85 8.44
C ALA A 16 -2.82 11.00 7.30
N ASN A 17 -1.99 10.58 6.34
CA ASN A 17 -2.34 9.50 5.41
C ASN A 17 -2.37 8.14 6.13
N VAL A 18 -2.82 7.09 5.44
CA VAL A 18 -2.97 5.75 6.01
C VAL A 18 -1.89 4.80 5.50
N THR A 19 -1.38 3.94 6.37
CA THR A 19 -0.46 2.86 6.00
C THR A 19 -0.96 1.53 6.54
N PHE A 20 -1.10 0.54 5.65
CA PHE A 20 -1.35 -0.84 5.99
C PHE A 20 -0.01 -1.59 6.11
N SER A 21 0.28 -2.07 7.31
CA SER A 21 1.51 -2.77 7.66
C SER A 21 1.30 -3.71 8.86
N GLY A 22 2.38 -4.35 9.35
CA GLY A 22 2.38 -5.14 10.58
C GLY A 22 2.67 -6.61 10.30
N GLY A 23 1.65 -7.48 10.44
CA GLY A 23 1.65 -8.72 9.65
C GLY A 23 1.62 -8.40 8.14
N ASP A 24 1.12 -9.30 7.30
CA ASP A 24 0.89 -8.96 5.89
C ASP A 24 -0.60 -8.66 5.65
N PRO A 25 -0.99 -7.41 5.27
CA PRO A 25 -2.38 -7.07 4.95
C PRO A 25 -3.00 -7.99 3.88
N MET A 26 -2.17 -8.55 3.00
CA MET A 26 -2.58 -9.45 1.92
C MET A 26 -3.17 -10.77 2.44
N TYR A 27 -2.89 -11.19 3.68
CA TYR A 27 -3.55 -12.35 4.29
C TYR A 27 -4.99 -12.09 4.73
N GLN A 28 -5.40 -10.82 4.82
CA GLN A 28 -6.76 -10.40 5.20
C GLN A 28 -7.33 -9.44 4.15
N ALA A 29 -7.01 -9.68 2.88
CA ALA A 29 -7.23 -8.75 1.79
C ALA A 29 -8.67 -8.23 1.71
N ALA A 30 -9.68 -9.09 1.87
CA ALA A 30 -11.08 -8.68 1.82
C ALA A 30 -11.44 -7.61 2.87
N GLY A 31 -10.98 -7.77 4.12
CA GLY A 31 -11.24 -6.81 5.19
C GLY A 31 -10.49 -5.50 4.98
N PHE A 32 -9.26 -5.57 4.49
CA PHE A 32 -8.49 -4.38 4.15
C PHE A 32 -9.05 -3.66 2.91
N ALA A 33 -9.58 -4.39 1.92
CA ALA A 33 -10.23 -3.80 0.75
C ALA A 33 -11.51 -3.05 1.14
N GLU A 34 -12.30 -3.62 2.06
CA GLU A 34 -13.46 -2.93 2.65
C GLU A 34 -13.04 -1.62 3.33
N LEU A 35 -11.99 -1.67 4.15
CA LEU A 35 -11.46 -0.48 4.83
C LEU A 35 -10.91 0.56 3.84
N ALA A 36 -10.17 0.12 2.83
CA ALA A 36 -9.57 0.99 1.82
C ALA A 36 -10.63 1.77 1.04
N ARG A 37 -11.69 1.09 0.60
CA ARG A 37 -12.87 1.74 0.01
C ARG A 37 -13.49 2.76 0.96
N ALA A 38 -13.67 2.41 2.23
CA ALA A 38 -14.27 3.32 3.20
C ALA A 38 -13.42 4.59 3.41
N ILE A 39 -12.09 4.47 3.41
CA ILE A 39 -11.15 5.59 3.49
C ILE A 39 -11.31 6.52 2.29
N HIS A 40 -11.25 6.00 1.06
CA HIS A 40 -11.40 6.81 -0.15
C HIS A 40 -12.78 7.44 -0.31
N GLN A 41 -13.85 6.78 0.18
CA GLN A 41 -15.21 7.33 0.12
C GLN A 41 -15.43 8.50 1.07
N GLN A 42 -14.68 8.58 2.17
CA GLN A 42 -14.93 9.54 3.26
C GLN A 42 -13.79 10.55 3.44
N THR A 43 -12.66 10.36 2.77
CA THR A 43 -11.46 11.18 2.90
C THR A 43 -10.70 11.25 1.58
N ASN A 44 -9.76 12.20 1.47
CA ASN A 44 -8.80 12.29 0.37
C ASN A 44 -7.41 11.78 0.78
N LYS A 45 -7.36 10.78 1.69
CA LYS A 45 -6.10 10.26 2.22
C LYS A 45 -5.53 9.20 1.28
N ASP A 46 -4.21 9.24 1.11
CA ASP A 46 -3.49 8.17 0.43
C ASP A 46 -3.34 6.95 1.34
N ILE A 47 -3.33 5.78 0.73
CA ILE A 47 -3.15 4.49 1.38
C ILE A 47 -1.86 3.85 0.84
N TRP A 48 -0.91 3.67 1.73
CA TRP A 48 0.29 2.89 1.49
C TRP A 48 0.09 1.46 2.01
N CYS A 49 0.60 0.46 1.31
CA CYS A 49 0.56 -0.93 1.76
C CYS A 49 1.93 -1.59 1.64
N PHE A 50 2.38 -2.21 2.73
CA PHE A 50 3.62 -2.99 2.77
C PHE A 50 3.30 -4.47 2.74
N THR A 51 4.00 -5.23 1.90
CA THR A 51 3.76 -6.66 1.74
C THR A 51 5.01 -7.40 1.28
N GLY A 52 5.09 -8.70 1.59
CA GLY A 52 6.11 -9.60 1.05
C GLY A 52 5.82 -10.10 -0.37
N PHE A 53 4.59 -9.90 -0.86
CA PHE A 53 4.18 -10.30 -2.21
C PHE A 53 4.64 -9.30 -3.27
N THR A 54 4.66 -9.73 -4.53
CA THR A 54 4.94 -8.84 -5.67
C THR A 54 3.65 -8.34 -6.29
N PHE A 55 3.67 -7.15 -6.89
CA PHE A 55 2.54 -6.60 -7.65
C PHE A 55 1.97 -7.61 -8.67
N GLU A 56 2.84 -8.31 -9.40
CA GLU A 56 2.48 -9.28 -10.42
C GLU A 56 1.80 -10.53 -9.82
N SER A 57 2.15 -10.92 -8.59
CA SER A 57 1.44 -11.98 -7.86
C SER A 57 0.04 -11.52 -7.43
N LEU A 58 -0.08 -10.29 -6.93
CA LEU A 58 -1.32 -9.78 -6.35
C LEU A 58 -2.41 -9.53 -7.40
N ILE A 59 -2.05 -9.17 -8.63
CA ILE A 59 -3.03 -8.88 -9.69
C ILE A 59 -3.76 -10.13 -10.22
N GLN A 60 -3.24 -11.32 -9.93
CA GLN A 60 -3.78 -12.59 -10.45
C GLN A 60 -4.63 -13.35 -9.43
N GLU A 61 -4.71 -12.86 -8.20
CA GLU A 61 -5.19 -13.61 -7.03
C GLU A 61 -6.30 -12.84 -6.28
N ASP A 62 -6.80 -13.44 -5.20
CA ASP A 62 -7.85 -12.87 -4.34
C ASP A 62 -7.48 -11.50 -3.72
N GLN A 63 -6.19 -11.15 -3.70
CA GLN A 63 -5.72 -9.86 -3.18
C GLN A 63 -5.89 -8.70 -4.15
N ARG A 64 -6.28 -8.95 -5.39
CA ARG A 64 -6.45 -7.94 -6.43
C ARG A 64 -7.37 -6.81 -5.98
N GLU A 65 -8.47 -7.12 -5.29
CA GLU A 65 -9.42 -6.11 -4.82
C GLU A 65 -8.77 -5.12 -3.84
N LEU A 66 -7.92 -5.60 -2.93
CA LEU A 66 -7.16 -4.71 -2.05
C LEU A 66 -6.15 -3.89 -2.86
N LEU A 67 -5.41 -4.53 -3.77
CA LEU A 67 -4.45 -3.85 -4.64
C LEU A 67 -5.09 -2.69 -5.40
N GLU A 68 -6.28 -2.90 -5.98
CA GLU A 68 -7.00 -1.86 -6.75
C GLU A 68 -7.50 -0.68 -5.89
N ASN A 69 -7.46 -0.78 -4.56
CA ASN A 69 -7.94 0.25 -3.64
C ASN A 69 -6.81 0.86 -2.78
N ILE A 70 -5.54 0.70 -3.16
CA ILE A 70 -4.41 1.36 -2.50
C ILE A 70 -3.66 2.23 -3.51
N ASP A 71 -2.95 3.26 -3.02
CA ASP A 71 -2.27 4.22 -3.88
C ASP A 71 -0.79 3.85 -4.11
N VAL A 72 -0.13 3.38 -3.05
CA VAL A 72 1.28 3.00 -3.07
C VAL A 72 1.49 1.62 -2.49
N LEU A 73 2.16 0.75 -3.24
CA LEU A 73 2.56 -0.58 -2.78
C LEU A 73 4.08 -0.62 -2.56
N VAL A 74 4.51 -1.01 -1.37
CA VAL A 74 5.89 -1.43 -1.10
C VAL A 74 5.93 -2.94 -1.12
N ASP A 75 6.48 -3.49 -2.20
CA ASP A 75 6.35 -4.91 -2.53
C ASP A 75 7.66 -5.69 -2.34
N GLY A 76 7.53 -7.01 -2.20
CA GLY A 76 8.65 -7.94 -2.05
C GLY A 76 9.14 -8.15 -0.60
N PRO A 77 9.74 -9.33 -0.32
CA PRO A 77 10.17 -9.67 1.02
C PRO A 77 11.37 -8.83 1.45
N PHE A 78 11.50 -8.60 2.75
CA PHE A 78 12.72 -8.03 3.31
C PHE A 78 13.87 -9.03 3.20
N ILE A 79 15.00 -8.60 2.63
CA ILE A 79 16.21 -9.41 2.49
C ILE A 79 17.36 -8.75 3.25
N GLU A 80 17.83 -9.40 4.32
CA GLU A 80 18.84 -8.85 5.22
C GLU A 80 20.17 -8.50 4.53
N ARG A 81 20.64 -9.33 3.59
CA ARG A 81 21.87 -9.04 2.81
C ARG A 81 21.74 -7.83 1.88
N LEU A 82 20.50 -7.38 1.61
CA LEU A 82 20.19 -6.22 0.78
C LEU A 82 19.71 -5.04 1.64
N LYS A 83 19.84 -5.15 2.96
CA LYS A 83 19.45 -4.09 3.90
C LYS A 83 20.28 -2.85 3.65
N ASP A 84 19.60 -1.73 3.54
CA ASP A 84 20.21 -0.43 3.39
C ASP A 84 19.32 0.62 4.08
N PRO A 85 19.80 1.27 5.16
CA PRO A 85 19.02 2.24 5.93
C PRO A 85 18.80 3.57 5.19
N ASP A 86 19.54 3.85 4.12
CA ASP A 86 19.42 5.09 3.35
C ASP A 86 18.29 5.00 2.30
N LEU A 87 17.66 3.83 2.15
CA LEU A 87 16.54 3.63 1.25
C LEU A 87 15.28 4.33 1.76
N LEU A 88 14.65 5.11 0.88
CA LEU A 88 13.35 5.74 1.17
C LEU A 88 12.28 4.68 1.41
N PHE A 89 11.65 4.70 2.58
CA PHE A 89 10.43 3.96 2.92
C PHE A 89 10.48 2.43 2.70
N ARG A 90 11.66 1.82 2.62
CA ARG A 90 11.84 0.36 2.48
C ARG A 90 13.08 -0.12 3.20
N GLY A 91 13.09 -1.38 3.59
CA GLY A 91 14.19 -1.95 4.38
C GLY A 91 15.30 -2.59 3.55
N SER A 92 15.00 -3.01 2.32
CA SER A 92 15.96 -3.72 1.46
C SER A 92 15.82 -3.34 -0.01
N SER A 93 16.92 -3.36 -0.75
CA SER A 93 17.00 -2.78 -2.11
C SER A 93 16.19 -3.54 -3.17
N ASN A 94 15.79 -4.78 -2.91
CA ASN A 94 14.89 -5.54 -3.79
C ASN A 94 13.42 -5.10 -3.71
N GLN A 95 13.01 -4.42 -2.65
CA GLN A 95 11.61 -4.03 -2.48
C GLN A 95 11.29 -2.84 -3.38
N ARG A 96 10.20 -2.86 -4.14
CA ARG A 96 9.85 -1.74 -5.04
C ARG A 96 8.78 -0.88 -4.40
N ILE A 97 8.83 0.43 -4.65
CA ILE A 97 7.75 1.35 -4.28
C ILE A 97 7.01 1.66 -5.57
N ILE A 98 5.74 1.27 -5.63
CA ILE A 98 4.96 1.19 -6.87
C ILE A 98 3.79 2.16 -6.76
N ASN A 99 3.60 2.98 -7.79
CA ASN A 99 2.38 3.77 -7.98
C ASN A 99 1.32 2.83 -8.55
N VAL A 100 0.37 2.42 -7.72
CA VAL A 100 -0.58 1.37 -8.09
C VAL A 100 -1.58 1.85 -9.16
N PRO A 101 -2.20 3.04 -9.04
CA PRO A 101 -3.09 3.56 -10.09
C PRO A 101 -2.42 3.64 -11.46
N ALA A 102 -1.19 4.18 -11.53
CA ALA A 102 -0.45 4.26 -12.79
C ALA A 102 -0.08 2.87 -13.33
N SER A 103 0.31 1.94 -12.45
CA SER A 103 0.68 0.59 -12.85
C SER A 103 -0.51 -0.20 -13.42
N LEU A 104 -1.69 -0.05 -12.82
CA LEU A 104 -2.93 -0.66 -13.31
C LEU A 104 -3.36 -0.05 -14.65
N TYR A 105 -3.20 1.26 -14.82
CA TYR A 105 -3.53 1.95 -16.06
C TYR A 105 -2.60 1.55 -17.21
N GLU A 106 -1.29 1.50 -16.97
CA GLU A 106 -0.28 1.18 -17.99
C GLU A 106 -0.13 -0.32 -18.26
N GLY A 107 -0.66 -1.17 -17.36
CA GLY A 107 -0.56 -2.62 -17.47
C GLY A 107 0.83 -3.17 -17.15
N HIS A 108 1.72 -2.35 -16.60
CA HIS A 108 3.05 -2.74 -16.11
C HIS A 108 3.42 -1.92 -14.87
N VAL A 109 4.41 -2.37 -14.11
CA VAL A 109 4.87 -1.65 -12.91
C VAL A 109 5.38 -0.26 -13.27
N VAL A 110 4.80 0.76 -12.64
CA VAL A 110 5.24 2.16 -12.64
C VAL A 110 5.76 2.48 -11.24
N LEU A 111 7.05 2.81 -11.14
CA LEU A 111 7.65 3.12 -9.85
C LEU A 111 7.13 4.45 -9.32
N TRP A 112 6.78 4.45 -8.03
CA TRP A 112 6.43 5.67 -7.32
C TRP A 112 7.66 6.59 -7.25
N LYS A 113 7.40 7.89 -7.42
CA LYS A 113 8.42 8.92 -7.28
C LYS A 113 7.95 9.89 -6.19
N PRO A 114 8.85 10.29 -5.27
CA PRO A 114 8.51 11.33 -4.32
C PRO A 114 8.17 12.61 -5.06
N ASP A 115 7.11 13.27 -4.62
CA ASP A 115 6.78 14.63 -5.05
C ASP A 115 7.73 15.60 -4.34
N VAL A 116 8.99 15.55 -4.75
CA VAL A 116 10.01 16.53 -4.39
C VAL A 116 10.29 17.35 -5.63
N SER A 117 9.59 18.47 -5.73
CA SER A 117 10.09 19.61 -6.47
C SER A 117 11.31 20.14 -5.69
N VAL A 118 12.50 19.68 -6.06
CA VAL A 118 13.76 20.35 -5.71
C VAL A 118 13.98 21.53 -6.64
#